data_AF-A0AA40SSE0-F1
#
_entry.id   AF-A0AA40SSE0-F1
#
_cell.length_a   1.000
_cell.length_b   1.000
_cell.length_c   1.000
_cell.angle_alpha   90.00
_cell.angle_beta   90.00
_cell.angle_gamma   90.00
#
_symmetry.space_group_name_H-M   'P 1'
#
loop_
_entity.id
_entity.type
_entity.pdbx_description
1 polymer ?
#
loop_
_entity_poly.entity_id
_entity_poly.type
_entity_poly.pdbx_seq_one_letter_code
_entity_poly.pdbx_strand_id
1 'polypeptide(L)' 'MPENTDNKASKSDNQAIAYKERLNSWAIARLLPDTQREIVARFRSRSDADGYMQHLRQEKPNTSFMVVFDCQREEVVV' A
#
# COMPACT_ATOMS: atom_id res chain seq x y z
N MET A 1 10.59 21.11 -39.53
CA MET A 1 10.54 19.67 -39.18
C MET A 1 9.63 19.57 -37.97
N PRO A 2 8.54 18.78 -37.98
CA PRO A 2 7.70 18.63 -36.79
C PRO A 2 8.34 17.61 -35.85
N GLU A 3 8.62 18.03 -34.63
CA GLU A 3 9.06 17.17 -33.53
C GLU A 3 7.86 16.29 -33.12
N ASN A 4 7.93 15.00 -33.41
CA ASN A 4 6.92 14.01 -33.05
C ASN A 4 7.13 13.52 -31.61
N THR A 5 6.82 14.34 -30.61
CA THR A 5 6.84 13.88 -29.21
C THR A 5 5.50 13.22 -28.86
N ASP A 6 5.16 12.16 -29.60
CA ASP A 6 4.16 11.20 -29.18
C ASP A 6 4.87 10.00 -28.58
N ASN A 7 4.33 9.50 -27.46
CA ASN A 7 4.69 8.26 -26.78
C ASN A 7 5.79 8.40 -25.71
N LYS A 8 5.38 8.46 -24.43
CA LYS A 8 6.03 7.84 -23.24
C LYS A 8 5.35 8.15 -21.89
N ALA A 9 4.22 8.89 -21.85
CA ALA A 9 3.54 9.23 -20.59
C ALA A 9 3.07 8.00 -19.78
N SER A 10 2.67 6.91 -20.44
CA SER A 10 2.05 5.77 -19.74
C SER A 10 3.03 4.86 -18.97
N LYS A 11 4.34 4.92 -19.27
CA LYS A 11 5.35 4.09 -18.57
C LYS A 11 5.90 4.77 -17.32
N SER A 12 6.03 6.11 -17.34
CA SER A 12 6.51 6.88 -16.19
C SER A 12 5.54 6.81 -15.01
N ASP A 13 4.23 6.85 -15.27
CA ASP A 13 3.22 6.86 -14.23
C ASP A 13 3.19 5.53 -13.47
N ASN A 14 3.24 4.41 -14.20
CA ASN A 14 3.30 3.08 -13.59
C ASN A 14 4.57 2.85 -12.78
N GLN A 15 5.73 3.34 -13.25
CA GLN A 15 6.98 3.27 -12.49
C GLN A 15 6.94 4.13 -11.22
N ALA A 16 6.32 5.31 -11.28
CA ALA A 16 6.16 6.18 -10.12
C ALA A 16 5.20 5.59 -9.07
N ILE A 17 4.13 4.91 -9.51
CA ILE A 17 3.20 4.19 -8.62
C ILE A 17 3.91 3.02 -7.95
N ALA A 18 4.59 2.16 -8.71
CA ALA A 18 5.34 1.02 -8.16
C ALA A 18 6.44 1.47 -7.19
N TYR A 19 7.16 2.57 -7.49
CA TYR A 19 8.16 3.13 -6.58
C TYR A 19 7.54 3.65 -5.27
N LYS A 20 6.43 4.37 -5.35
CA LYS A 20 5.71 4.86 -4.15
C LYS A 20 5.18 3.70 -3.31
N GLU A 21 4.68 2.65 -3.93
CA GLU A 21 4.22 1.44 -3.26
C GLU A 21 5.37 0.73 -2.53
N ARG A 22 6.54 0.60 -3.16
CA ARG A 22 7.75 0.06 -2.53
C ARG A 22 8.21 0.87 -1.32
N LEU A 23 8.03 2.20 -1.33
CA LEU A 23 8.34 3.06 -0.20
C LEU A 23 7.37 2.91 0.98
N ASN A 24 6.16 2.39 0.75
CA ASN A 24 5.15 2.21 1.78
C ASN A 24 5.05 0.74 2.20
N SER A 25 6.15 0.20 2.72
CA SER A 25 6.27 -1.22 3.08
C SER A 25 5.53 -1.61 4.36
N TRP A 26 4.96 -0.65 5.09
CA TRP A 26 4.15 -0.90 6.28
C TRP A 26 2.67 -0.74 5.95
N ALA A 27 1.82 -1.62 6.44
CA ALA A 27 0.40 -1.58 6.18
C ALA A 27 -0.40 -1.95 7.41
N ILE A 28 -1.66 -1.50 7.46
CA ILE A 28 -2.64 -2.00 8.42
C ILE A 28 -3.56 -2.94 7.68
N ALA A 29 -3.66 -4.16 8.19
CA ALA A 29 -4.61 -5.16 7.74
C ALA A 29 -5.80 -5.23 8.71
N ARG A 30 -7.01 -5.24 8.15
CA ARG A 30 -8.21 -5.68 8.85
C ARG A 30 -8.30 -7.20 8.78
N LEU A 31 -8.53 -7.84 9.91
CA LEU A 31 -8.83 -9.26 9.99
C LEU A 31 -10.31 -9.47 9.71
N LEU A 32 -10.61 -10.25 8.68
CA LEU A 32 -11.95 -10.65 8.30
C LEU A 32 -12.25 -12.05 8.86
N PRO A 33 -13.54 -12.46 8.89
CA PRO A 33 -13.89 -13.87 9.02
C PRO A 33 -13.11 -14.73 8.01
N ASP A 34 -12.96 -16.02 8.32
CA ASP A 34 -12.23 -16.99 7.46
C ASP A 34 -10.73 -16.73 7.32
N THR A 35 -10.12 -16.06 8.30
CA THR A 35 -8.66 -15.80 8.34
C THR A 35 -8.17 -14.92 7.19
N GLN A 36 -9.09 -14.24 6.49
CA GLN A 36 -8.76 -13.32 5.43
C GLN A 36 -8.21 -12.01 5.99
N ARG A 37 -7.36 -11.36 5.19
CA ARG A 37 -6.71 -10.09 5.55
C ARG A 37 -6.92 -9.10 4.43
N GLU A 38 -7.40 -7.92 4.79
CA GLU A 38 -7.62 -6.83 3.84
C GLU A 38 -6.74 -5.65 4.23
N ILE A 39 -5.94 -5.15 3.28
CA ILE A 39 -5.11 -3.96 3.50
C ILE A 39 -5.99 -2.72 3.43
N VAL A 40 -6.11 -2.00 4.55
CA VAL A 40 -6.96 -0.80 4.64
C VAL A 40 -6.17 0.51 4.55
N ALA A 41 -4.87 0.47 4.83
CA ALA A 41 -3.98 1.63 4.72
C ALA A 41 -2.51 1.19 4.60
N ARG A 42 -1.68 2.02 3.93
CA ARG A 42 -0.23 1.83 3.77
C ARG A 42 0.54 3.06 4.24
N PHE A 43 1.73 2.81 4.78
CA PHE A 43 2.57 3.78 5.48
C PHE A 43 4.04 3.54 5.14
N ARG A 44 4.81 4.62 5.17
CA ARG A 44 6.25 4.59 4.96
C ARG A 44 7.01 4.06 6.17
N SER A 45 6.48 4.28 7.38
CA SER A 45 7.09 3.84 8.63
C SER A 45 6.12 3.02 9.46
N ARG A 46 6.67 2.13 10.29
CA ARG A 46 5.90 1.38 11.28
C ARG A 46 5.23 2.30 12.29
N SER A 47 5.93 3.34 12.74
CA SER A 47 5.45 4.29 13.75
C SER A 47 4.19 5.03 13.28
N ASP A 48 4.14 5.44 12.01
CA ASP A 48 2.94 6.08 11.44
C ASP A 48 1.77 5.09 11.40
N ALA A 49 2.04 3.84 11.02
CA ALA A 49 1.02 2.78 11.01
C ALA A 49 0.50 2.49 12.42
N ASP A 50 1.38 2.38 13.42
CA ASP A 50 1.00 2.15 14.82
C ASP A 50 0.16 3.31 15.37
N GLY A 51 0.55 4.56 15.07
CA GLY A 51 -0.22 5.76 15.45
C GLY A 51 -1.61 5.78 14.83
N TYR A 52 -1.74 5.48 13.54
CA TYR A 52 -3.04 5.40 12.88
C TYR A 52 -3.89 4.23 13.39
N MET A 53 -3.27 3.08 13.69
CA MET A 53 -3.95 1.93 14.27
C MET A 53 -4.59 2.26 15.63
N GLN A 54 -3.95 3.09 16.46
CA GLN A 54 -4.55 3.53 17.73
C GLN A 54 -5.86 4.28 17.51
N HIS A 55 -5.90 5.17 16.51
CA HIS A 55 -7.13 5.86 16.12
C HIS A 55 -8.20 4.88 15.59
N LEU A 56 -7.82 3.95 14.72
CA LEU A 56 -8.76 2.93 14.21
C LEU A 56 -9.39 2.08 15.32
N ARG A 57 -8.61 1.74 16.35
CA ARG A 57 -9.12 0.97 17.50
C ARG A 57 -10.11 1.77 18.35
N GLN A 58 -9.99 3.09 18.40
CA GLN A 58 -10.95 3.95 19.08
C GLN A 58 -12.25 4.07 18.27
N GLU A 59 -12.14 4.26 16.95
CA GLU A 59 -13.28 4.38 16.04
C GLU A 59 -14.04 3.07 15.83
N LYS A 60 -13.32 1.94 15.83
CA LYS A 60 -13.84 0.60 15.50
C LYS A 60 -13.31 -0.44 16.51
N PRO A 61 -13.74 -0.37 17.79
CA PRO A 61 -13.20 -1.23 18.85
C PRO A 61 -13.48 -2.71 18.63
N ASN A 62 -14.56 -3.05 17.92
CA ASN A 62 -14.94 -4.43 17.62
C ASN A 62 -14.26 -5.01 16.37
N THR A 63 -13.42 -4.23 15.68
CA THR A 63 -12.69 -4.69 14.50
C THR A 63 -11.25 -5.01 14.88
N SER A 64 -10.78 -6.19 14.47
CA SER A 64 -9.39 -6.59 14.71
C SER A 64 -8.49 -6.07 13.59
N PHE A 65 -7.49 -5.28 13.98
CA PHE A 65 -6.49 -4.71 13.10
C PHE A 65 -5.09 -5.18 13.48
N MET A 66 -4.21 -5.30 12.49
CA MET A 66 -2.80 -5.66 12.66
C MET A 66 -1.92 -4.81 11.76
N VAL A 67 -0.79 -4.35 12.29
CA VAL A 67 0.29 -3.77 11.47
C VAL A 67 1.11 -4.90 10.87
N VAL A 68 1.31 -4.87 9.55
CA VAL A 68 2.04 -5.87 8.79
C VAL A 68 3.10 -5.20 7.91
N PHE A 69 4.15 -5.94 7.60
CA PHE A 69 5.08 -5.56 6.54
C PHE A 69 4.54 -6.10 5.21
N ASP A 70 4.14 -5.19 4.32
CA ASP A 70 3.58 -5.50 3.00
C ASP A 70 4.69 -5.36 1.95
N CYS A 71 5.42 -6.46 1.72
CA CYS A 71 6.37 -6.50 0.62
C CYS A 71 5.58 -6.67 -0.69
N GLN A 72 5.34 -5.56 -1.39
CA GLN A 72 4.85 -5.61 -2.76
C GLN A 72 5.95 -6.19 -3.65
N ARG A 73 6.02 -7.53 -3.71
CA ARG A 73 6.84 -8.22 -4.70
C ARG A 73 6.12 -8.00 -6.02
N GLU A 74 6.74 -7.28 -6.95
CA GLU A 74 6.35 -7.33 -8.34
C GLU A 74 6.38 -8.81 -8.74
N GLU A 75 5.21 -9.40 -8.93
CA GLU A 75 5.08 -10.69 -9.58
C GLU A 75 5.65 -10.49 -10.99
N VAL A 76 6.91 -10.86 -11.17
CA VAL A 76 7.48 -11.03 -12.50
C VAL A 76 6.75 -12.25 -13.05
N VAL A 77 5.68 -11.99 -13.80
CA VAL A 77 5.06 -12.99 -14.66
C VAL A 77 6.13 -13.36 -15.68
N VAL A 78 6.81 -14.50 -15.45
CA VAL A 78 7.77 -15.13 -16.37
C VAL A 78 7.00 -15.95 -17.39
#